data_AF-A0A8C4RKB6-F1
#
_entry.id   AF-A0A8C4RKB6-F1
#
_cell.length_a   1.000
_cell.length_b   1.000
_cell.length_c   1.000
_cell.angle_alpha   90.00
_cell.angle_beta   90.00
_cell.angle_gamma   90.00
#
_symmetry.space_group_name_H-M   'P 1'
#
loop_
_entity.id
_entity.type
_entity.pdbx_description
1 polymer ?
#
loop_
_entity_poly.entity_id
_entity_poly.type
_entity_poly.pdbx_seq_one_letter_code
_entity_poly.pdbx_strand_id
1 'polypeptide(L)'
;YIQFCRTQGRWGLNTYLYGPKDDLKHRMLWREMYLEEEAVHLKALIQAAHACGLQFIYALSPGQDIIFSNSYDVVLLKRKLRQVAGLGCKAFAILFDDIDHTLCQVDKDVFSSFAHAQVSVANEIFQYLEEPCTFLFCPTEYCNSLCYPCLAKSAYLKTIGEELLPGIGVIWTGTKVISKELTEESIKEVQEVLQRRPLIWDNLHANDYDSKIVFLGPFKGRPIGLGPHLQGLLLNPNCEFEANFIPIHTLGIIYSNIKKIDILMVLLFLHFSTDGAPDVISNETATVWKPCEIGEDREQETQVLTQLDSASQELEASHETPGLTDLRLLVGLFYLPYEHGDKAQHLLKEFQWLKANSSCISIAVKKGDPQKVDEWRSRALHFKQECDNLLHLHSRIIKSTNRAFLYDLYPYVWDVRNTTLLAKAFVLWLGCRTIASVDLLGVEVEPWVFKGGISGEFQTNHISNGSLFIPFPLICDVLLLSHSTVGPLLHLSPEYSFILEDDRGLCGYALGVMDVKSFIKNCEATWFPAMREKYPQASYTELFHLFQLQKATYPDSLLYHFPSLVHVEVLPDVLDSSVARCLATCLLLALKVNGSQGVFCEMLPTDQLHLEFFTKLGFLEIFRSDAVHHEDIVLGRLL
;
A
#
# COMPACT_ATOMS: atom_id res chain seq x y z
N TYR A 1 -10.98 14.19 -15.94
CA TYR A 1 -10.34 15.43 -16.44
C TYR A 1 -11.22 16.68 -16.38
N ILE A 2 -12.41 16.74 -17.00
CA ILE A 2 -13.25 17.96 -16.98
C ILE A 2 -13.66 18.38 -15.55
N GLN A 3 -14.01 17.41 -14.70
CA GLN A 3 -14.30 17.66 -13.28
C GLN A 3 -13.07 18.23 -12.55
N PHE A 4 -11.86 17.75 -12.87
CA PHE A 4 -10.60 18.32 -12.35
C PHE A 4 -10.49 19.80 -12.66
N CYS A 5 -10.74 20.18 -13.93
CA CYS A 5 -10.64 21.57 -14.37
C CYS A 5 -11.63 22.47 -13.62
N ARG A 6 -12.86 22.00 -13.42
CA ARG A 6 -13.88 22.72 -12.64
C ARG A 6 -13.45 22.91 -11.19
N THR A 7 -12.92 21.86 -10.57
CA THR A 7 -12.44 21.88 -9.19
C THR A 7 -11.27 22.85 -9.00
N GLN A 8 -10.27 22.79 -9.90
CA GLN A 8 -9.12 23.68 -9.87
C GLN A 8 -9.51 25.16 -10.01
N GLY A 9 -10.36 25.48 -10.99
CA GLY A 9 -10.84 26.85 -11.20
C GLY A 9 -11.60 27.40 -9.99
N ARG A 10 -12.42 26.56 -9.31
CA ARG A 10 -13.12 26.93 -8.07
C ARG A 10 -12.17 27.27 -6.92
N TRP A 11 -11.01 26.62 -6.85
CA TRP A 11 -10.02 26.82 -5.78
C TRP A 11 -8.94 27.85 -6.12
N GLY A 12 -9.17 28.67 -7.15
CA GLY A 12 -8.28 29.76 -7.53
C GLY A 12 -7.00 29.31 -8.23
N LEU A 13 -6.92 28.05 -8.67
CA LEU A 13 -5.85 27.57 -9.53
C LEU A 13 -6.15 27.92 -11.00
N ASN A 14 -5.11 27.98 -11.83
CA ASN A 14 -5.21 28.60 -13.17
C ASN A 14 -4.58 27.79 -14.31
N THR A 15 -3.99 26.62 -14.05
CA THR A 15 -3.23 25.87 -15.06
C THR A 15 -3.49 24.38 -14.97
N TYR A 16 -3.67 23.74 -16.14
CA TYR A 16 -3.73 22.30 -16.31
C TYR A 16 -2.72 21.86 -17.39
N LEU A 17 -1.76 21.02 -17.01
CA LEU A 17 -0.80 20.42 -17.93
C LEU A 17 -1.23 19.00 -18.29
N TYR A 18 -1.42 18.75 -19.58
CA TYR A 18 -1.72 17.43 -20.12
C TYR A 18 -0.41 16.71 -20.50
N GLY A 19 -0.05 15.68 -19.73
CA GLY A 19 1.08 14.79 -20.04
C GLY A 19 0.96 13.40 -19.40
N PRO A 20 -0.18 12.70 -19.57
CA PRO A 20 -0.35 11.36 -19.01
C PRO A 20 0.61 10.38 -19.69
N LYS A 21 1.34 9.59 -18.89
CA LYS A 21 2.28 8.57 -19.39
C LYS A 21 1.56 7.41 -20.12
N ASP A 22 0.29 7.16 -19.80
CA ASP A 22 -0.54 6.11 -20.43
C ASP A 22 -1.09 6.50 -21.81
N ASP A 23 -1.04 7.78 -22.19
CA ASP A 23 -1.34 8.18 -23.57
C ASP A 23 -0.15 7.81 -24.46
N LEU A 24 -0.30 6.72 -25.21
CA LEU A 24 0.74 6.25 -26.12
C LEU A 24 1.22 7.35 -27.06
N LYS A 25 0.34 8.23 -27.55
CA LYS A 25 0.69 9.29 -28.50
C LYS A 25 1.29 10.54 -27.85
N HIS A 26 1.38 10.57 -26.53
CA HIS A 26 2.14 11.58 -25.78
C HIS A 26 3.63 11.23 -25.72
N ARG A 27 3.99 9.94 -25.59
CA ARG A 27 5.38 9.47 -25.41
C ARG A 27 5.79 8.37 -26.39
N MET A 28 5.24 7.16 -26.28
CA MET A 28 5.69 5.97 -27.04
C MET A 28 5.52 6.10 -28.56
N LEU A 29 4.43 6.72 -29.00
CA LEU A 29 4.02 6.90 -30.39
C LEU A 29 3.91 8.40 -30.71
N TRP A 30 4.81 9.23 -30.19
CA TRP A 30 4.74 10.69 -30.29
C TRP A 30 4.71 11.21 -31.74
N ARG A 31 5.24 10.44 -32.69
CA ARG A 31 5.19 10.70 -34.14
C ARG A 31 3.79 10.57 -34.74
N GLU A 32 2.92 9.76 -34.11
CA GLU A 32 1.58 9.49 -34.60
C GLU A 32 0.61 10.64 -34.29
N MET A 33 -0.16 11.05 -35.29
CA MET A 33 -1.18 12.07 -35.15
C MET A 33 -2.37 11.53 -34.34
N TYR A 34 -3.09 12.42 -33.66
CA TYR A 34 -4.39 12.03 -33.12
C TYR A 34 -5.36 11.75 -34.26
N LEU A 35 -6.10 10.64 -34.16
CA LEU A 35 -7.22 10.34 -35.04
C LEU A 35 -8.36 11.33 -34.78
N GLU A 36 -9.31 11.41 -35.70
CA GLU A 36 -10.43 12.36 -35.59
C GLU A 36 -11.23 12.15 -34.29
N GLU A 37 -11.50 10.88 -33.94
CA GLU A 37 -12.21 10.51 -32.71
C GLU A 37 -11.44 10.91 -31.44
N GLU A 38 -10.12 10.72 -31.41
CA GLU A 38 -9.26 11.13 -30.29
C GLU A 38 -9.17 12.66 -30.18
N ALA A 39 -9.05 13.34 -31.33
CA ALA A 39 -8.96 14.79 -31.41
C ALA A 39 -10.25 15.48 -30.91
N VAL A 40 -11.42 14.85 -31.09
CA VAL A 40 -12.69 15.32 -30.50
C VAL A 40 -12.61 15.36 -28.98
N HIS A 41 -12.09 14.30 -28.35
CA HIS A 41 -11.94 14.25 -26.89
C HIS A 41 -10.93 15.29 -26.38
N LEU A 42 -9.78 15.41 -27.03
CA LEU A 42 -8.76 16.39 -26.65
C LEU A 42 -9.27 17.83 -26.81
N LYS A 43 -10.00 18.12 -27.89
CA LYS A 43 -10.64 19.42 -28.12
C LYS A 43 -11.67 19.74 -27.03
N ALA A 44 -12.52 18.78 -26.67
CA ALA A 44 -13.51 18.97 -25.61
C ALA A 44 -12.83 19.27 -24.26
N LEU A 45 -11.70 18.61 -23.97
CA LEU A 45 -10.92 18.88 -22.76
C LEU A 45 -10.29 20.28 -22.76
N ILE A 46 -9.68 20.70 -23.87
CA ILE A 46 -9.13 22.06 -24.04
C ILE A 46 -10.22 23.11 -23.80
N GLN A 47 -11.39 22.93 -24.41
CA GLN A 47 -12.53 23.84 -24.26
C GLN A 47 -13.03 23.88 -22.82
N ALA A 48 -13.11 22.73 -22.15
CA ALA A 48 -13.52 22.66 -20.75
C ALA A 48 -12.54 23.36 -19.80
N ALA A 49 -11.22 23.20 -20.02
CA ALA A 49 -10.19 23.91 -19.25
C ALA A 49 -10.35 25.44 -19.40
N HIS A 50 -10.48 25.93 -20.64
CA HIS A 50 -10.69 27.36 -20.90
C HIS A 50 -12.00 27.89 -20.28
N ALA A 51 -13.09 27.12 -20.35
CA ALA A 51 -14.37 27.49 -19.74
C ALA A 51 -14.28 27.60 -18.20
N CYS A 52 -13.32 26.92 -17.58
CA CYS A 52 -13.04 26.99 -16.14
C CYS A 52 -11.98 28.05 -15.79
N GLY A 53 -11.54 28.87 -16.76
CA GLY A 53 -10.49 29.87 -16.55
C GLY A 53 -9.08 29.30 -16.43
N LEU A 54 -8.87 28.04 -16.84
CA LEU A 54 -7.55 27.40 -16.80
C LEU A 54 -6.80 27.55 -18.12
N GLN A 55 -5.50 27.80 -18.05
CA GLN A 55 -4.59 27.60 -19.16
C GLN A 55 -4.35 26.10 -19.38
N PHE A 56 -4.62 25.62 -20.58
CA PHE A 56 -4.31 24.25 -20.98
C PHE A 56 -2.93 24.18 -21.66
N ILE A 57 -2.01 23.42 -21.06
CA ILE A 57 -0.66 23.18 -21.60
C ILE A 57 -0.61 21.76 -22.16
N TYR A 58 -0.31 21.61 -23.45
CA TYR A 58 -0.09 20.29 -24.04
C TYR A 58 1.39 19.91 -23.98
N ALA A 59 1.71 18.84 -23.26
CA ALA A 59 3.06 18.29 -23.23
C ALA A 59 3.26 17.19 -24.28
N LEU A 60 4.50 17.04 -24.77
CA LEU A 60 4.93 15.90 -25.59
C LEU A 60 6.32 15.42 -25.13
N SER A 61 6.51 14.10 -25.06
CA SER A 61 7.76 13.46 -24.63
C SER A 61 8.43 12.70 -25.78
N PRO A 62 9.14 13.37 -26.71
CA PRO A 62 9.78 12.69 -27.84
C PRO A 62 11.12 12.01 -27.48
N GLY A 63 11.65 12.23 -26.27
CA GLY A 63 13.04 11.93 -25.93
C GLY A 63 13.46 10.45 -26.00
N GLN A 64 12.52 9.50 -25.98
CA GLN A 64 12.84 8.07 -25.91
C GLN A 64 13.51 7.54 -27.19
N ASP A 65 13.12 8.06 -28.35
CA ASP A 65 13.58 7.55 -29.64
C ASP A 65 13.70 8.62 -30.74
N ILE A 66 13.67 9.90 -30.39
CA ILE A 66 13.96 11.00 -31.33
C ILE A 66 15.41 10.94 -31.81
N ILE A 67 15.61 11.14 -33.10
CA ILE A 67 16.93 11.45 -33.67
C ILE A 67 16.97 12.96 -33.89
N PHE A 68 17.68 13.69 -33.03
CA PHE A 68 17.63 15.15 -32.97
C PHE A 68 18.08 15.83 -34.27
N SER A 69 19.05 15.23 -34.96
CA SER A 69 19.62 15.73 -36.22
C SER A 69 18.77 15.36 -37.45
N ASN A 70 17.80 14.46 -37.30
CA ASN A 70 16.96 14.02 -38.41
C ASN A 70 15.81 15.03 -38.63
N SER A 71 15.90 15.78 -39.73
CA SER A 71 14.85 16.74 -40.14
C SER A 71 13.45 16.13 -40.22
N TYR A 72 13.33 14.83 -40.53
CA TYR A 72 12.03 14.17 -40.59
C TYR A 72 11.35 14.09 -39.22
N ASP A 73 12.09 13.75 -38.17
CA ASP A 73 11.57 13.69 -36.80
C ASP A 73 11.12 15.07 -36.32
N VAL A 74 11.92 16.11 -36.59
CA VAL A 74 11.56 17.49 -36.26
C VAL A 74 10.31 17.95 -37.02
N VAL A 75 10.14 17.54 -38.28
CA VAL A 75 8.91 17.82 -39.05
C VAL A 75 7.69 17.13 -38.45
N LEU A 76 7.81 15.87 -38.02
CA LEU A 76 6.72 15.15 -37.36
C LEU A 76 6.35 15.78 -36.02
N LEU A 77 7.35 16.21 -35.24
CA LEU A 77 7.16 16.95 -33.99
C LEU A 77 6.34 18.23 -34.21
N LYS A 78 6.75 19.05 -35.19
CA LYS A 78 6.03 20.26 -35.61
C LYS A 78 4.59 19.94 -36.02
N ARG A 79 4.40 18.91 -36.84
CA ARG A 79 3.08 18.50 -37.35
C ARG A 79 2.13 18.10 -36.21
N LYS A 80 2.60 17.31 -35.24
CA LYS A 80 1.84 16.90 -34.06
C LYS A 80 1.42 18.10 -33.21
N LEU A 81 2.35 19.00 -32.89
CA LEU A 81 2.06 20.20 -32.10
C LEU A 81 1.11 21.15 -32.83
N ARG A 82 1.26 21.31 -34.16
CA ARG A 82 0.36 22.14 -34.98
C ARG A 82 -1.05 21.56 -35.05
N GLN A 83 -1.23 20.23 -35.04
CA GLN A 83 -2.55 19.62 -34.92
C GLN A 83 -3.21 20.02 -33.60
N VAL A 84 -2.52 19.89 -32.47
CA VAL A 84 -3.07 20.24 -31.16
C VAL A 84 -3.32 21.75 -31.05
N ALA A 85 -2.47 22.59 -31.64
CA ALA A 85 -2.72 24.02 -31.78
C ALA A 85 -4.04 24.30 -32.54
N GLY A 86 -4.29 23.55 -33.63
CA GLY A 86 -5.54 23.62 -34.40
C GLY A 86 -6.79 23.19 -33.62
N LEU A 87 -6.64 22.45 -32.52
CA LEU A 87 -7.74 22.12 -31.60
C LEU A 87 -8.05 23.25 -30.60
N GLY A 88 -7.22 24.30 -30.57
CA GLY A 88 -7.40 25.49 -29.72
C GLY A 88 -6.39 25.63 -28.59
N CYS A 89 -5.41 24.72 -28.47
CA CYS A 89 -4.33 24.83 -27.48
C CYS A 89 -3.32 25.93 -27.87
N LYS A 90 -2.85 26.70 -26.89
CA LYS A 90 -1.91 27.83 -27.09
C LYS A 90 -0.65 27.76 -26.23
N ALA A 91 -0.53 26.76 -25.38
CA ALA A 91 0.60 26.57 -24.48
C ALA A 91 1.12 25.14 -24.59
N PHE A 92 2.43 24.98 -24.60
CA PHE A 92 3.06 23.70 -24.94
C PHE A 92 4.19 23.35 -23.98
N ALA A 93 4.53 22.07 -23.91
CA ALA A 93 5.72 21.60 -23.21
C ALA A 93 6.43 20.49 -24.00
N ILE A 94 7.76 20.49 -24.00
CA ILE A 94 8.57 19.38 -24.50
C ILE A 94 9.31 18.77 -23.31
N LEU A 95 9.15 17.46 -23.12
CA LEU A 95 9.68 16.76 -21.97
C LEU A 95 10.79 15.78 -22.39
N PHE A 96 11.95 15.92 -21.77
CA PHE A 96 13.09 15.01 -21.93
C PHE A 96 13.43 14.30 -20.61
N ASP A 97 12.41 14.02 -19.80
CA ASP A 97 12.46 13.28 -18.54
C ASP A 97 12.57 11.76 -18.76
N ASP A 98 13.32 11.07 -17.89
CA ASP A 98 13.44 9.61 -17.82
C ASP A 98 13.88 8.95 -19.14
N ILE A 99 14.98 9.48 -19.71
CA ILE A 99 15.63 8.97 -20.93
C ILE A 99 17.12 8.71 -20.71
N ASP A 100 17.72 7.93 -21.60
CA ASP A 100 19.17 7.72 -21.63
C ASP A 100 19.88 9.06 -21.94
N HIS A 101 21.03 9.30 -21.31
CA HIS A 101 21.82 10.52 -21.49
C HIS A 101 22.76 10.45 -22.70
N THR A 102 22.66 9.41 -23.52
CA THR A 102 23.53 9.16 -24.66
C THR A 102 22.89 9.57 -25.98
N LEU A 103 23.63 10.34 -26.77
CA LEU A 103 23.28 10.59 -28.17
C LEU A 103 23.52 9.33 -29.01
N CYS A 104 22.64 9.10 -29.98
CA CYS A 104 22.90 8.14 -31.05
C CYS A 104 24.06 8.62 -31.94
N GLN A 105 24.64 7.73 -32.75
CA GLN A 105 25.87 8.05 -33.50
C GLN A 105 25.68 9.22 -34.47
N VAL A 106 24.55 9.29 -35.16
CA VAL A 106 24.29 10.38 -36.13
C VAL A 106 24.14 11.74 -35.45
N ASP A 107 23.60 11.78 -34.22
CA ASP A 107 23.47 13.03 -33.48
C ASP A 107 24.81 13.49 -32.90
N LYS A 108 25.73 12.58 -32.57
CA LYS A 108 27.09 12.92 -32.12
C LYS A 108 27.91 13.64 -33.19
N ASP A 109 27.60 13.38 -34.47
CA ASP A 109 28.30 14.03 -35.59
C ASP A 109 27.82 15.48 -35.81
N VAL A 110 26.67 15.86 -35.24
CA VAL A 110 26.03 17.17 -35.41
C VAL A 110 26.08 18.01 -34.13
N PHE A 111 25.84 17.40 -32.97
CA PHE A 111 25.73 18.10 -31.69
C PHE A 111 26.91 17.80 -30.78
N SER A 112 27.42 18.84 -30.12
CA SER A 112 28.53 18.76 -29.17
C SER A 112 28.14 18.09 -27.85
N SER A 113 26.87 18.12 -27.45
CA SER A 113 26.36 17.42 -26.26
C SER A 113 24.86 17.15 -26.34
N PHE A 114 24.38 16.31 -25.43
CA PHE A 114 22.94 16.00 -25.29
C PHE A 114 22.08 17.25 -25.03
N ALA A 115 22.60 18.20 -24.24
CA ALA A 115 21.92 19.47 -23.98
C ALA A 115 21.75 20.31 -25.25
N HIS A 116 22.80 20.43 -26.09
CA HIS A 116 22.72 21.21 -27.34
C HIS A 116 21.69 20.61 -28.30
N ALA A 117 21.60 19.27 -28.39
CA ALA A 117 20.61 18.60 -29.21
C ALA A 117 19.17 18.93 -28.78
N GLN A 118 18.90 18.84 -27.47
CA GLN A 118 17.58 19.15 -26.91
C GLN A 118 17.22 20.63 -27.01
N VAL A 119 18.16 21.53 -26.70
CA VAL A 119 17.97 22.98 -26.81
C VAL A 119 17.71 23.40 -28.26
N SER A 120 18.45 22.83 -29.21
CA SER A 120 18.25 23.07 -30.65
C SER A 120 16.82 22.77 -31.06
N VAL A 121 16.33 21.56 -30.74
CA VAL A 121 14.95 21.16 -31.05
C VAL A 121 13.93 22.04 -30.30
N ALA A 122 14.13 22.29 -29.01
CA ALA A 122 13.19 23.09 -28.22
C ALA A 122 13.06 24.53 -28.74
N ASN A 123 14.18 25.17 -29.07
CA ASN A 123 14.22 26.52 -29.64
C ASN A 123 13.54 26.56 -31.02
N GLU A 124 13.83 25.58 -31.89
CA GLU A 124 13.22 25.49 -33.22
C GLU A 124 11.70 25.31 -33.14
N ILE A 125 11.22 24.47 -32.22
CA ILE A 125 9.79 24.26 -31.99
C ILE A 125 9.12 25.51 -31.40
N PHE A 126 9.76 26.15 -30.42
CA PHE A 126 9.25 27.37 -29.80
C PHE A 126 9.04 28.48 -30.85
N GLN A 127 10.02 28.71 -31.72
CA GLN A 127 9.93 29.67 -32.82
C GLN A 127 8.90 29.26 -33.88
N TYR A 128 8.85 27.97 -34.24
CA TYR A 128 7.86 27.45 -35.20
C TYR A 128 6.42 27.65 -34.73
N LEU A 129 6.17 27.57 -33.42
CA LEU A 129 4.87 27.83 -32.81
C LEU A 129 4.61 29.32 -32.55
N GLU A 130 5.43 30.20 -33.13
CA GLU A 130 5.30 31.66 -33.04
C GLU A 130 5.47 32.18 -31.60
N GLU A 131 6.42 31.59 -30.86
CA GLU A 131 6.85 32.01 -29.52
C GLU A 131 5.69 32.15 -28.53
N PRO A 132 4.94 31.05 -28.25
CA PRO A 132 3.75 31.11 -27.41
C PRO A 132 4.07 31.63 -26.00
N CYS A 133 3.14 32.36 -25.39
CA CYS A 133 3.33 32.97 -24.07
C CYS A 133 3.70 31.96 -22.96
N THR A 134 3.40 30.67 -23.17
CA THR A 134 3.79 29.60 -22.26
C THR A 134 4.31 28.42 -23.06
N PHE A 135 5.63 28.22 -22.98
CA PHE A 135 6.32 27.06 -23.51
C PHE A 135 7.24 26.50 -22.43
N LEU A 136 7.12 25.23 -22.08
CA LEU A 136 7.89 24.61 -21.01
C LEU A 136 8.85 23.56 -21.56
N PHE A 137 10.01 23.45 -20.93
CA PHE A 137 11.04 22.46 -21.23
C PHE A 137 11.30 21.66 -19.95
N CYS A 138 11.11 20.34 -20.00
CA CYS A 138 11.55 19.46 -18.92
C CYS A 138 12.92 18.87 -19.24
N PRO A 139 13.98 19.26 -18.51
CA PRO A 139 15.32 18.72 -18.72
C PRO A 139 15.39 17.25 -18.31
N THR A 140 16.42 16.54 -18.77
CA THR A 140 16.76 15.19 -18.31
C THR A 140 17.30 15.22 -16.88
N GLU A 141 18.14 16.21 -16.55
CA GLU A 141 18.53 16.50 -15.16
C GLU A 141 17.50 17.46 -14.52
N TYR A 142 16.32 16.97 -14.13
CA TYR A 142 15.20 17.80 -13.62
C TYR A 142 15.17 18.01 -12.09
N CYS A 143 16.17 17.51 -11.37
CA CYS A 143 16.33 17.74 -9.93
C CYS A 143 17.80 17.62 -9.51
N ASN A 144 18.15 18.17 -8.34
CA ASN A 144 19.55 18.23 -7.89
C ASN A 144 20.23 16.85 -7.87
N SER A 145 19.51 15.79 -7.48
CA SER A 145 20.06 14.43 -7.39
C SER A 145 20.39 13.80 -8.74
N LEU A 146 19.85 14.34 -9.84
CA LEU A 146 20.17 13.90 -11.20
C LEU A 146 21.32 14.71 -11.82
N CYS A 147 21.67 15.86 -11.25
CA CYS A 147 22.72 16.71 -11.79
C CYS A 147 24.10 16.08 -11.65
N TYR A 148 24.86 15.97 -12.74
CA TYR A 148 26.22 15.44 -12.71
C TYR A 148 27.29 16.51 -12.97
N PRO A 149 28.36 16.61 -12.15
CA PRO A 149 28.57 15.90 -10.87
C PRO A 149 27.74 16.51 -9.72
N CYS A 150 27.22 17.73 -9.90
CA CYS A 150 26.28 18.41 -9.00
C CYS A 150 25.65 19.60 -9.74
N LEU A 151 24.59 20.19 -9.18
CA LEU A 151 23.84 21.31 -9.77
C LEU A 151 24.76 22.43 -10.32
N ALA A 152 25.61 23.03 -9.46
CA ALA A 152 26.47 24.16 -9.84
C ALA A 152 27.54 23.84 -10.91
N LYS A 153 27.86 22.56 -11.12
CA LYS A 153 28.89 22.10 -12.05
C LYS A 153 28.33 21.32 -13.24
N SER A 154 27.01 21.14 -13.33
CA SER A 154 26.40 20.46 -14.47
C SER A 154 26.63 21.24 -15.75
N ALA A 155 27.42 20.65 -16.65
CA ALA A 155 27.62 21.20 -17.99
C ALA A 155 26.31 21.17 -18.78
N TYR A 156 25.49 20.14 -18.56
CA TYR A 156 24.19 19.97 -19.19
C TYR A 156 23.24 21.12 -18.85
N LEU A 157 23.08 21.45 -17.57
CA LEU A 157 22.21 22.56 -17.15
C LEU A 157 22.77 23.93 -17.48
N LYS A 158 24.10 24.11 -17.51
CA LYS A 158 24.72 25.36 -17.97
C LYS A 158 24.40 25.65 -19.43
N THR A 159 24.52 24.65 -20.32
CA THR A 159 24.10 24.79 -21.72
C THR A 159 22.62 25.16 -21.83
N ILE A 160 21.73 24.52 -21.05
CA ILE A 160 20.31 24.89 -21.03
C ILE A 160 20.09 26.32 -20.50
N GLY A 161 20.83 26.74 -19.49
CA GLY A 161 20.77 28.10 -18.96
C GLY A 161 21.17 29.14 -20.01
N GLU A 162 22.27 28.89 -20.72
CA GLU A 162 22.90 29.82 -21.66
C GLU A 162 22.21 29.87 -23.04
N GLU A 163 21.74 28.72 -23.55
CA GLU A 163 21.31 28.60 -24.96
C GLU A 163 19.81 28.42 -25.18
N LEU A 164 19.06 27.99 -24.15
CA LEU A 164 17.60 27.91 -24.27
C LEU A 164 17.01 29.32 -24.35
N LEU A 165 16.12 29.56 -25.33
CA LEU A 165 15.54 30.88 -25.54
C LEU A 165 14.82 31.37 -24.26
N PRO A 166 14.97 32.66 -23.89
CA PRO A 166 14.52 33.17 -22.59
C PRO A 166 13.00 33.15 -22.38
N GLY A 167 12.21 33.01 -23.45
CA GLY A 167 10.76 32.82 -23.38
C GLY A 167 10.32 31.40 -22.97
N ILE A 168 11.25 30.44 -22.93
CA ILE A 168 10.99 29.05 -22.56
C ILE A 168 11.18 28.87 -21.05
N GLY A 169 10.12 28.44 -20.37
CA GLY A 169 10.18 28.06 -18.96
C GLY A 169 10.86 26.70 -18.77
N VAL A 170 11.58 26.51 -17.67
CA VAL A 170 12.24 25.24 -17.36
C VAL A 170 11.60 24.59 -16.15
N ILE A 171 11.19 23.33 -16.30
CA ILE A 171 10.59 22.51 -15.24
C ILE A 171 11.67 22.04 -14.27
N TRP A 172 11.35 22.02 -12.98
CA TRP A 172 12.23 21.55 -11.90
C TRP A 172 11.43 20.86 -10.79
N THR A 173 11.89 19.73 -10.25
CA THR A 173 11.18 19.03 -9.15
C THR A 173 11.80 19.28 -7.77
N GLY A 174 12.92 20.02 -7.73
CA GLY A 174 13.61 20.41 -6.49
C GLY A 174 14.89 19.62 -6.23
N THR A 175 15.16 19.33 -4.96
CA THR A 175 16.39 18.64 -4.54
C THR A 175 16.39 17.15 -4.91
N LYS A 176 15.20 16.56 -5.09
CA LYS A 176 14.97 15.18 -5.52
C LYS A 176 13.78 15.12 -6.48
N VAL A 177 13.58 13.96 -7.08
CA VAL A 177 12.35 13.65 -7.84
C VAL A 177 11.11 13.93 -6.99
N ILE A 178 11.11 13.44 -5.75
CA ILE A 178 10.12 13.74 -4.73
C ILE A 178 10.83 14.55 -3.64
N SER A 179 10.65 15.87 -3.63
CA SER A 179 11.30 16.72 -2.63
C SER A 179 10.52 16.73 -1.32
N LYS A 180 11.20 16.45 -0.19
CA LYS A 180 10.58 16.59 1.14
C LYS A 180 10.23 18.05 1.43
N GLU A 181 11.19 18.93 1.20
CA GLU A 181 11.08 20.38 1.40
C GLU A 181 11.79 21.11 0.25
N LEU A 182 11.31 22.31 -0.07
CA LEU A 182 11.96 23.26 -0.97
C LEU A 182 12.26 24.54 -0.18
N THR A 183 13.50 25.04 -0.29
CA THR A 183 13.92 26.28 0.38
C THR A 183 14.26 27.35 -0.64
N GLU A 184 14.18 28.63 -0.25
CA GLU A 184 14.54 29.73 -1.13
C GLU A 184 15.99 29.63 -1.62
N GLU A 185 16.90 29.18 -0.77
CA GLU A 185 18.32 28.98 -1.10
C GLU A 185 18.46 27.93 -2.21
N SER A 186 17.79 26.78 -2.05
CA SER A 186 17.83 25.71 -3.05
C SER A 186 17.29 26.15 -4.40
N ILE A 187 16.27 27.02 -4.42
CA ILE A 187 15.72 27.56 -5.67
C ILE A 187 16.65 28.62 -6.27
N LYS A 188 17.25 29.49 -5.45
CA LYS A 188 18.22 30.50 -5.92
C LYS A 188 19.41 29.86 -6.62
N GLU A 189 19.95 28.76 -6.09
CA GLU A 189 21.02 27.99 -6.75
C GLU A 189 20.60 27.49 -8.14
N VAL A 190 19.36 27.02 -8.27
CA VAL A 190 18.81 26.57 -9.56
C VAL A 190 18.65 27.76 -10.52
N GLN A 191 18.19 28.91 -10.03
CA GLN A 191 18.06 30.13 -10.83
C GLN A 191 19.41 30.61 -11.37
N GLU A 192 20.49 30.49 -10.61
CA GLU A 192 21.84 30.86 -11.05
C GLU A 192 22.32 30.02 -12.23
N VAL A 193 22.06 28.71 -12.19
CA VAL A 193 22.48 27.79 -13.27
C VAL A 193 21.56 27.92 -14.49
N LEU A 194 20.25 27.95 -14.29
CA LEU A 194 19.27 28.03 -15.39
C LEU A 194 19.10 29.45 -15.95
N GLN A 195 19.61 30.46 -15.26
CA GLN A 195 19.48 31.89 -15.61
C GLN A 195 18.01 32.36 -15.74
N ARG A 196 17.08 31.68 -15.07
CA ARG A 196 15.64 31.97 -15.07
C ARG A 196 14.95 31.40 -13.84
N ARG A 197 13.75 31.88 -13.54
CA ARG A 197 12.90 31.29 -12.50
C ARG A 197 12.38 29.94 -12.98
N PRO A 198 12.58 28.83 -12.25
CA PRO A 198 12.04 27.54 -12.65
C PRO A 198 10.52 27.49 -12.43
N LEU A 199 9.85 26.64 -13.19
CA LEU A 199 8.51 26.16 -12.88
C LEU A 199 8.64 24.88 -12.06
N ILE A 200 8.05 24.83 -10.86
CA ILE A 200 8.09 23.63 -10.04
C ILE A 200 7.09 22.61 -10.59
N TRP A 201 7.56 21.41 -10.90
CA TRP A 201 6.73 20.22 -11.06
C TRP A 201 6.84 19.41 -9.78
N ASP A 202 5.84 19.51 -8.93
CA ASP A 202 5.87 18.98 -7.58
C ASP A 202 5.30 17.55 -7.54
N ASN A 203 6.13 16.59 -7.15
CA ASN A 203 5.74 15.19 -7.00
C ASN A 203 5.42 14.80 -5.54
N LEU A 204 5.18 15.76 -4.64
CA LEU A 204 4.89 15.47 -3.23
C LEU A 204 3.74 14.47 -3.03
N HIS A 205 2.79 14.44 -3.96
CA HIS A 205 1.62 13.56 -3.90
C HIS A 205 1.57 12.54 -5.04
N ALA A 206 2.62 12.41 -5.86
CA ALA A 206 2.71 11.37 -6.87
C ALA A 206 2.82 10.00 -6.18
N ASN A 207 2.11 8.98 -6.69
CA ASN A 207 2.14 7.62 -6.11
C ASN A 207 2.35 6.50 -7.16
N ASP A 208 2.58 6.87 -8.43
CA ASP A 208 2.83 5.95 -9.54
C ASP A 208 4.04 5.02 -9.33
N TYR A 209 4.99 5.42 -8.49
CA TYR A 209 6.19 4.63 -8.16
C TYR A 209 5.94 3.48 -7.17
N ASP A 210 4.79 3.43 -6.48
CA ASP A 210 4.43 2.32 -5.60
C ASP A 210 2.89 2.17 -5.49
N SER A 211 2.37 1.08 -6.07
CA SER A 211 0.94 0.75 -6.07
C SER A 211 0.29 0.61 -4.70
N LYS A 212 1.06 0.51 -3.60
CA LYS A 212 0.54 0.32 -2.24
C LYS A 212 0.35 1.61 -1.45
N ILE A 213 0.74 2.76 -2.02
CA ILE A 213 0.67 4.06 -1.36
C ILE A 213 -0.33 4.99 -2.04
N VAL A 214 -0.96 5.82 -1.22
CA VAL A 214 -1.78 6.95 -1.64
C VAL A 214 -1.56 8.07 -0.64
N PHE A 215 -1.59 9.31 -1.11
CA PHE A 215 -1.29 10.50 -0.31
C PHE A 215 -2.49 11.43 -0.22
N LEU A 216 -3.12 11.44 0.96
CA LEU A 216 -4.27 12.26 1.32
C LEU A 216 -3.88 13.42 2.26
N GLY A 217 -2.60 13.51 2.65
CA GLY A 217 -2.09 14.59 3.48
C GLY A 217 -2.06 15.96 2.79
N PRO A 218 -1.91 17.05 3.55
CA PRO A 218 -1.91 18.41 3.00
C PRO A 218 -0.63 18.71 2.22
N PHE A 219 -0.72 19.61 1.24
CA PHE A 219 0.43 20.21 0.59
C PHE A 219 1.34 20.92 1.60
N LYS A 220 2.62 20.52 1.67
CA LYS A 220 3.54 20.87 2.75
C LYS A 220 4.99 20.99 2.27
N GLY A 221 5.80 21.75 3.03
CA GLY A 221 7.25 21.83 2.83
C GLY A 221 7.68 22.84 1.75
N ARG A 222 6.76 23.67 1.26
CA ARG A 222 7.00 24.73 0.27
C ARG A 222 6.53 26.06 0.89
N PRO A 223 7.42 26.86 1.49
CA PRO A 223 7.03 28.11 2.12
C PRO A 223 6.51 29.10 1.07
N ILE A 224 5.56 29.96 1.46
CA ILE A 224 4.96 30.97 0.57
C ILE A 224 6.03 31.93 -0.01
N GLY A 225 7.13 32.13 0.72
CA GLY A 225 8.30 32.90 0.28
C GLY A 225 8.96 32.40 -1.02
N LEU A 226 8.67 31.18 -1.47
CA LEU A 226 9.14 30.68 -2.77
C LEU A 226 8.49 31.41 -3.95
N GLY A 227 7.25 31.89 -3.83
CA GLY A 227 6.47 32.43 -4.94
C GLY A 227 7.21 33.43 -5.84
N PRO A 228 7.88 34.46 -5.29
CA PRO A 228 8.68 35.41 -6.07
C PRO A 228 9.82 34.78 -6.89
N HIS A 229 10.36 33.64 -6.44
CA HIS A 229 11.48 32.93 -7.04
C HIS A 229 11.07 31.92 -8.13
N LEU A 230 9.76 31.67 -8.28
CA LEU A 230 9.22 30.68 -9.21
C LEU A 230 8.49 31.33 -10.39
N GLN A 231 8.50 30.65 -11.54
CA GLN A 231 7.60 30.96 -12.64
C GLN A 231 6.17 30.47 -12.35
N GLY A 232 6.06 29.34 -11.65
CA GLY A 232 4.81 28.70 -11.28
C GLY A 232 5.06 27.39 -10.54
N LEU A 233 3.97 26.75 -10.10
CA LEU A 233 4.00 25.44 -9.47
C LEU A 233 2.85 24.60 -10.04
N LEU A 234 3.19 23.43 -10.55
CA LEU A 234 2.28 22.39 -11.01
C LEU A 234 2.41 21.19 -10.07
N LEU A 235 1.30 20.70 -9.54
CA LEU A 235 1.27 19.49 -8.73
C LEU A 235 1.02 18.29 -9.65
N ASN A 236 1.89 17.29 -9.56
CA ASN A 236 1.65 15.94 -10.06
C ASN A 236 1.12 15.08 -8.91
N PRO A 237 -0.18 14.81 -8.87
CA PRO A 237 -0.84 14.25 -7.70
C PRO A 237 -0.94 12.71 -7.81
N ASN A 238 -1.81 12.08 -7.01
CA ASN A 238 -2.03 10.64 -7.07
C ASN A 238 -2.64 10.23 -8.43
N CYS A 239 -2.44 8.98 -8.83
CA CYS A 239 -3.09 8.36 -9.97
C CYS A 239 -4.63 8.35 -9.80
N GLU A 240 -5.09 8.02 -8.60
CA GLU A 240 -6.50 7.94 -8.23
C GLU A 240 -7.10 9.34 -8.16
N PHE A 241 -8.13 9.59 -8.95
CA PHE A 241 -8.68 10.93 -9.14
C PHE A 241 -9.28 11.50 -7.85
N GLU A 242 -10.09 10.71 -7.15
CA GLU A 242 -10.80 11.15 -5.94
C GLU A 242 -9.86 11.32 -4.74
N ALA A 243 -8.67 10.69 -4.76
CA ALA A 243 -7.63 10.86 -3.73
C ALA A 243 -7.02 12.27 -3.73
N ASN A 244 -7.22 13.03 -4.82
CA ASN A 244 -6.55 14.31 -5.05
C ASN A 244 -7.29 15.54 -4.49
N PHE A 245 -8.42 15.34 -3.81
CA PHE A 245 -9.17 16.44 -3.21
C PHE A 245 -8.30 17.26 -2.23
N ILE A 246 -7.72 16.62 -1.22
CA ILE A 246 -6.91 17.31 -0.20
C ILE A 246 -5.63 17.91 -0.80
N PRO A 247 -4.82 17.16 -1.58
CA PRO A 247 -3.61 17.70 -2.20
C PRO A 247 -3.85 19.00 -2.98
N ILE A 248 -4.88 19.03 -3.84
CA ILE A 248 -5.15 20.18 -4.71
C ILE A 248 -5.84 21.30 -3.95
N HIS A 249 -6.75 20.99 -3.03
CA HIS A 249 -7.42 22.02 -2.23
C HIS A 249 -6.43 22.75 -1.33
N THR A 250 -5.51 22.02 -0.68
CA THR A 250 -4.51 22.62 0.21
C THR A 250 -3.47 23.42 -0.57
N LEU A 251 -3.10 23.00 -1.78
CA LEU A 251 -2.34 23.83 -2.71
C LEU A 251 -3.10 25.13 -3.05
N GLY A 252 -4.38 25.01 -3.40
CA GLY A 252 -5.27 26.14 -3.65
C GLY A 252 -5.25 27.14 -2.50
N ILE A 253 -5.51 26.70 -1.26
CA ILE A 253 -5.50 27.56 -0.07
C ILE A 253 -4.18 28.35 0.05
N ILE A 254 -3.04 27.67 -0.10
CA ILE A 254 -1.72 28.29 0.11
C ILE A 254 -1.46 29.40 -0.92
N TYR A 255 -1.92 29.24 -2.17
CA TYR A 255 -1.59 30.14 -3.27
C TYR A 255 -2.73 31.07 -3.74
N SER A 256 -3.97 30.89 -3.25
CA SER A 256 -5.13 31.70 -3.65
C SER A 256 -5.63 32.69 -2.58
N ASN A 257 -4.88 32.91 -1.48
CA ASN A 257 -5.28 33.80 -0.37
C ASN A 257 -6.65 33.43 0.27
N ILE A 258 -7.14 32.21 0.08
CA ILE A 258 -8.33 31.69 0.77
C ILE A 258 -7.93 31.46 2.24
N LYS A 259 -8.63 32.10 3.19
CA LYS A 259 -8.33 32.00 4.63
C LYS A 259 -8.43 30.53 5.14
N LYS A 260 -7.66 30.23 6.19
CA LYS A 260 -7.34 28.88 6.72
C LYS A 260 -8.41 28.24 7.65
N ILE A 261 -8.58 26.92 7.46
CA ILE A 261 -8.72 25.80 8.45
C ILE A 261 -10.11 25.40 9.02
N ASP A 262 -10.24 24.08 9.28
CA ASP A 262 -11.39 23.20 9.62
C ASP A 262 -12.49 22.97 8.58
N ILE A 263 -12.65 23.89 7.63
CA ILE A 263 -13.54 23.71 6.47
C ILE A 263 -13.12 22.51 5.60
N LEU A 264 -11.83 22.14 5.57
CA LEU A 264 -11.32 21.10 4.66
C LEU A 264 -11.94 19.73 4.94
N MET A 265 -11.99 19.34 6.22
CA MET A 265 -12.54 18.05 6.63
C MET A 265 -14.06 18.05 6.52
N VAL A 266 -14.71 19.20 6.74
CA VAL A 266 -16.15 19.39 6.54
C VAL A 266 -16.53 19.33 5.05
N LEU A 267 -15.76 19.96 4.17
CA LEU A 267 -15.97 19.88 2.71
C LEU A 267 -15.72 18.47 2.20
N LEU A 268 -14.72 17.78 2.74
CA LEU A 268 -14.47 16.38 2.43
C LEU A 268 -15.66 15.52 2.88
N PHE A 269 -16.16 15.72 4.10
CA PHE A 269 -17.36 15.06 4.62
C PHE A 269 -18.61 15.34 3.78
N LEU A 270 -18.81 16.58 3.31
CA LEU A 270 -19.90 16.93 2.41
C LEU A 270 -19.74 16.28 1.02
N HIS A 271 -18.50 16.17 0.51
CA HIS A 271 -18.16 15.44 -0.71
C HIS A 271 -18.46 13.94 -0.58
N PHE A 272 -18.37 13.37 0.63
CA PHE A 272 -18.75 11.99 0.93
C PHE A 272 -20.25 11.77 1.10
N SER A 273 -20.94 12.75 1.69
CA SER A 273 -22.34 12.58 2.14
C SER A 273 -23.37 12.82 1.04
N THR A 274 -22.93 13.20 -0.17
CA THR A 274 -23.82 13.51 -1.30
C THR A 274 -23.45 12.66 -2.52
N ASP A 275 -24.45 12.07 -3.19
CA ASP A 275 -24.28 11.37 -4.47
C ASP A 275 -23.82 12.37 -5.53
N GLY A 276 -22.52 12.52 -5.67
CA GLY A 276 -21.90 13.49 -6.57
C GLY A 276 -22.25 14.94 -6.22
N ALA A 277 -21.48 15.59 -5.35
CA ALA A 277 -21.51 17.05 -5.28
C ALA A 277 -20.73 17.66 -6.46
N PRO A 278 -21.42 17.98 -7.55
CA PRO A 278 -21.45 19.36 -7.98
C PRO A 278 -22.90 19.82 -8.07
N ASP A 279 -23.26 20.86 -7.31
CA ASP A 279 -24.25 21.91 -7.65
C ASP A 279 -25.04 22.48 -6.46
N VAL A 280 -24.86 22.01 -5.21
CA VAL A 280 -25.67 22.51 -4.06
C VAL A 280 -25.05 23.70 -3.31
N ILE A 281 -23.77 24.05 -3.52
CA ILE A 281 -23.25 25.33 -3.03
C ILE A 281 -23.51 26.40 -4.11
N SER A 282 -24.79 26.75 -4.27
CA SER A 282 -25.20 27.92 -5.04
C SER A 282 -24.65 29.19 -4.37
N ASN A 283 -24.29 30.17 -5.20
CA ASN A 283 -23.72 31.48 -4.87
C ASN A 283 -24.42 32.32 -3.77
N GLU A 284 -25.50 31.84 -3.16
CA GLU A 284 -26.27 32.59 -2.15
C GLU A 284 -25.68 32.49 -0.73
N THR A 285 -24.90 31.45 -0.40
CA THR A 285 -24.16 31.38 0.88
C THR A 285 -22.72 31.88 0.78
N ALA A 286 -22.21 32.08 -0.44
CA ALA A 286 -20.96 32.75 -0.70
C ALA A 286 -21.17 34.28 -0.70
N THR A 287 -21.52 34.86 0.45
CA THR A 287 -21.35 36.30 0.63
C THR A 287 -19.91 36.65 0.30
N VAL A 288 -19.73 37.54 -0.69
CA VAL A 288 -18.43 38.08 -1.10
C VAL A 288 -17.77 38.73 0.12
N TRP A 289 -16.87 38.01 0.77
CA TRP A 289 -16.08 38.53 1.88
C TRP A 289 -14.99 39.44 1.30
N LYS A 290 -15.18 40.74 1.47
CA LYS A 290 -14.16 41.73 1.12
C LYS A 290 -12.94 41.56 2.05
N PRO A 291 -11.72 41.84 1.56
CA PRO A 291 -10.51 41.74 2.37
C PRO A 291 -10.61 42.78 3.50
N CYS A 292 -10.59 42.33 4.75
CA CYS A 292 -10.37 43.18 5.90
C CYS A 292 -9.02 42.83 6.51
N GLU A 293 -8.21 43.86 6.75
CA GLU A 293 -6.85 43.77 7.25
C GLU A 293 -6.79 43.02 8.59
N ILE A 294 -5.67 42.35 8.81
CA ILE A 294 -5.39 41.47 9.95
C ILE A 294 -5.55 42.27 11.24
N GLY A 295 -6.60 41.99 12.04
CA GLY A 295 -6.77 42.70 13.32
C GLY A 295 -7.91 42.23 14.23
N GLU A 296 -9.12 41.99 13.73
CA GLU A 296 -10.29 41.82 14.60
C GLU A 296 -11.19 40.65 14.14
N ASP A 297 -11.91 40.06 15.10
CA ASP A 297 -12.95 39.02 14.99
C ASP A 297 -12.57 37.53 15.11
N ARG A 298 -12.10 37.13 16.31
CA ARG A 298 -12.22 35.74 16.82
C ARG A 298 -13.68 35.31 17.09
N GLU A 299 -14.60 36.25 17.30
CA GLU A 299 -15.99 35.94 17.65
C GLU A 299 -16.82 35.44 16.46
N GLN A 300 -16.63 36.02 15.26
CA GLN A 300 -17.31 35.56 14.04
C GLN A 300 -16.80 34.18 13.60
N GLU A 301 -15.50 33.92 13.75
CA GLU A 301 -14.87 32.62 13.48
C GLU A 301 -15.44 31.52 14.40
N THR A 302 -15.66 31.83 15.68
CA THR A 302 -16.28 30.93 16.66
C THR A 302 -17.75 30.64 16.34
N GLN A 303 -18.50 31.65 15.86
CA GLN A 303 -19.92 31.50 15.53
C GLN A 303 -20.15 30.59 14.30
N VAL A 304 -19.26 30.68 13.29
CA VAL A 304 -19.30 29.83 12.10
C VAL A 304 -18.92 28.39 12.42
N LEU A 305 -17.89 28.17 13.25
CA LEU A 305 -17.54 26.85 13.76
C LEU A 305 -18.71 26.20 14.52
N THR A 306 -19.42 26.99 15.33
CA THR A 306 -20.59 26.51 16.09
C THR A 306 -21.76 26.12 15.18
N GLN A 307 -22.02 26.87 14.10
CA GLN A 307 -23.07 26.52 13.12
C GLN A 307 -22.69 25.29 12.28
N LEU A 308 -21.42 25.14 11.91
CA LEU A 308 -20.91 23.96 11.21
C LEU A 308 -20.89 22.72 12.10
N ASP A 309 -20.58 22.86 13.38
CA ASP A 309 -20.69 21.79 14.37
C ASP A 309 -22.15 21.34 14.52
N SER A 310 -23.12 22.27 14.52
CA SER A 310 -24.55 21.92 14.58
C SER A 310 -25.04 21.19 13.32
N ALA A 311 -24.59 21.59 12.13
CA ALA A 311 -24.91 20.90 10.88
C ALA A 311 -24.21 19.53 10.77
N SER A 312 -22.99 19.41 11.32
CA SER A 312 -22.25 18.14 11.40
C SER A 312 -22.95 17.17 12.37
N GLN A 313 -23.46 17.65 13.50
CA GLN A 313 -24.22 16.85 14.48
C GLN A 313 -25.57 16.36 13.92
N GLU A 314 -26.24 17.14 13.06
CA GLU A 314 -27.47 16.71 12.39
C GLU A 314 -27.23 15.64 11.30
N LEU A 315 -26.06 15.65 10.62
CA LEU A 315 -25.68 14.61 9.64
C LEU A 315 -25.04 13.35 10.25
N GLU A 316 -24.31 13.48 11.38
CA GLU A 316 -23.72 12.36 12.13
C GLU A 316 -24.78 11.40 12.71
N ALA A 317 -26.05 11.81 12.75
CA ALA A 317 -27.18 10.98 13.18
C ALA A 317 -27.49 9.81 12.20
N SER A 318 -26.89 9.80 11.00
CA SER A 318 -26.95 8.66 10.07
C SER A 318 -25.76 7.73 10.28
N HIS A 319 -25.98 6.55 10.85
CA HIS A 319 -24.93 5.56 11.15
C HIS A 319 -24.31 4.88 9.90
N GLU A 320 -24.61 5.33 8.69
CA GLU A 320 -24.30 4.63 7.44
C GLU A 320 -23.15 5.24 6.62
N THR A 321 -22.78 6.51 6.83
CA THR A 321 -21.71 7.21 6.09
C THR A 321 -20.47 7.50 6.95
N PRO A 322 -19.26 7.68 6.35
CA PRO A 322 -18.06 8.07 7.10
C PRO A 322 -18.18 9.48 7.70
N GLY A 323 -17.97 9.61 9.01
CA GLY A 323 -18.00 10.90 9.73
C GLY A 323 -16.69 11.67 9.64
N LEU A 324 -16.64 12.88 10.21
CA LEU A 324 -15.42 13.72 10.20
C LEU A 324 -14.21 13.01 10.83
N THR A 325 -14.46 12.27 11.90
CA THR A 325 -13.44 11.49 12.62
C THR A 325 -12.85 10.37 11.76
N ASP A 326 -13.67 9.72 10.94
CA ASP A 326 -13.24 8.69 10.00
C ASP A 326 -12.30 9.22 8.94
N LEU A 327 -12.58 10.42 8.45
CA LEU A 327 -11.77 11.07 7.43
C LEU A 327 -10.43 11.54 7.98
N ARG A 328 -10.43 12.08 9.20
CA ARG A 328 -9.18 12.40 9.92
C ARG A 328 -8.33 11.15 10.15
N LEU A 329 -8.96 10.03 10.50
CA LEU A 329 -8.29 8.74 10.64
C LEU A 329 -7.69 8.28 9.31
N LEU A 330 -8.48 8.30 8.23
CA LEU A 330 -8.05 7.91 6.89
C LEU A 330 -6.85 8.73 6.39
N VAL A 331 -6.92 10.07 6.50
CA VAL A 331 -5.83 10.98 6.14
C VAL A 331 -4.60 10.74 7.01
N GLY A 332 -4.80 10.45 8.30
CA GLY A 332 -3.71 10.11 9.22
C GLY A 332 -2.94 8.85 8.82
N LEU A 333 -3.62 7.88 8.20
CA LEU A 333 -3.02 6.63 7.71
C LEU A 333 -2.27 6.83 6.39
N PHE A 334 -2.86 7.61 5.48
CA PHE A 334 -2.37 7.85 4.13
C PHE A 334 -1.94 9.31 3.98
N TYR A 335 -0.81 9.67 4.59
CA TYR A 335 -0.46 11.08 4.81
C TYR A 335 0.46 11.65 3.72
N LEU A 336 1.78 11.57 3.89
CA LEU A 336 2.78 12.12 2.97
C LEU A 336 3.94 11.13 2.74
N PRO A 337 4.75 11.27 1.67
CA PRO A 337 5.83 10.33 1.36
C PRO A 337 6.89 10.16 2.45
N TYR A 338 7.13 11.21 3.24
CA TYR A 338 8.18 11.26 4.26
C TYR A 338 7.66 11.35 5.69
N GLU A 339 6.35 11.26 5.88
CA GLU A 339 5.70 11.51 7.16
C GLU A 339 4.38 10.74 7.24
N HIS A 340 4.20 9.99 8.32
CA HIS A 340 2.88 9.47 8.68
C HIS A 340 2.10 10.52 9.45
N GLY A 341 0.78 10.52 9.34
CA GLY A 341 -0.06 11.38 10.18
C GLY A 341 -0.04 10.92 11.64
N ASP A 342 -0.47 11.80 12.54
CA ASP A 342 -0.37 11.59 13.99
C ASP A 342 -0.94 10.24 14.45
N LYS A 343 -2.05 9.83 13.84
CA LYS A 343 -2.73 8.59 14.21
C LYS A 343 -1.95 7.34 13.83
N ALA A 344 -1.39 7.30 12.63
CA ALA A 344 -0.53 6.20 12.20
C ALA A 344 0.78 6.16 13.00
N GLN A 345 1.38 7.32 13.28
CA GLN A 345 2.56 7.39 14.16
C GLN A 345 2.27 6.86 15.55
N HIS A 346 1.11 7.23 16.13
CA HIS A 346 0.69 6.75 17.44
C HIS A 346 0.50 5.23 17.43
N LEU A 347 -0.25 4.69 16.46
CA LEU A 347 -0.46 3.24 16.32
C LEU A 347 0.86 2.47 16.20
N LEU A 348 1.80 2.96 15.38
CA LEU A 348 3.12 2.34 15.23
C LEU A 348 3.94 2.39 16.52
N LYS A 349 3.95 3.53 17.22
CA LYS A 349 4.63 3.69 18.52
C LYS A 349 4.05 2.74 19.58
N GLU A 350 2.73 2.65 19.67
CA GLU A 350 2.05 1.74 20.59
C GLU A 350 2.38 0.28 20.25
N PHE A 351 2.29 -0.11 18.98
CA PHE A 351 2.61 -1.47 18.54
C PHE A 351 4.08 -1.85 18.85
N GLN A 352 5.02 -0.96 18.54
CA GLN A 352 6.44 -1.16 18.83
C GLN A 352 6.71 -1.28 20.32
N TRP A 353 6.08 -0.44 21.14
CA TRP A 353 6.22 -0.49 22.59
C TRP A 353 5.64 -1.79 23.15
N LEU A 354 4.46 -2.21 22.71
CA LEU A 354 3.81 -3.46 23.13
C LEU A 354 4.68 -4.68 22.78
N LYS A 355 5.26 -4.69 21.57
CA LYS A 355 6.20 -5.73 21.14
C LYS A 355 7.46 -5.75 22.00
N ALA A 356 8.11 -4.60 22.20
CA ALA A 356 9.36 -4.49 22.95
C ALA A 356 9.21 -4.86 24.43
N ASN A 357 8.03 -4.58 25.01
CA ASN A 357 7.75 -4.84 26.43
C ASN A 357 6.97 -6.14 26.67
N SER A 358 6.75 -6.97 25.64
CA SER A 358 6.00 -8.24 25.75
C SER A 358 6.67 -9.29 26.65
N SER A 359 7.94 -9.11 27.02
CA SER A 359 8.62 -9.99 27.98
C SER A 359 8.05 -9.87 29.40
N CYS A 360 7.46 -8.74 29.78
CA CYS A 360 6.95 -8.53 31.14
C CYS A 360 5.70 -9.37 31.47
N ILE A 361 4.99 -9.82 30.45
CA ILE A 361 3.80 -10.69 30.51
C ILE A 361 4.11 -12.16 30.19
N SER A 362 5.36 -12.48 29.83
CA SER A 362 5.80 -13.83 29.50
C SER A 362 5.97 -14.67 30.77
N ILE A 363 5.38 -15.86 30.82
CA ILE A 363 5.47 -16.75 31.99
C ILE A 363 6.91 -17.23 32.27
N ALA A 364 7.83 -17.09 31.30
CA ALA A 364 9.25 -17.41 31.47
C ALA A 364 9.99 -16.50 32.48
N VAL A 365 9.42 -15.34 32.85
CA VAL A 365 10.02 -14.41 33.83
C VAL A 365 9.37 -14.62 35.21
N LYS A 366 10.17 -15.06 36.18
CA LYS A 366 9.76 -15.13 37.60
C LYS A 366 9.26 -13.75 38.06
N LYS A 367 7.95 -13.63 38.35
CA LYS A 367 7.25 -12.45 38.88
C LYS A 367 7.69 -11.12 38.23
N GLY A 368 7.16 -10.83 37.04
CA GLY A 368 7.21 -9.47 36.49
C GLY A 368 6.61 -8.45 37.46
N ASP A 369 7.11 -7.22 37.42
CA ASP A 369 6.60 -6.09 38.19
C ASP A 369 5.10 -5.90 37.89
N PRO A 370 4.19 -6.05 38.89
CA PRO A 370 2.74 -5.96 38.68
C PRO A 370 2.33 -4.66 37.99
N GLN A 371 3.01 -3.54 38.29
CA GLN A 371 2.70 -2.25 37.67
C GLN A 371 2.97 -2.24 36.17
N LYS A 372 4.07 -2.87 35.73
CA LYS A 372 4.41 -2.98 34.30
C LYS A 372 3.48 -3.91 33.54
N VAL A 373 3.02 -4.97 34.19
CA VAL A 373 2.03 -5.90 33.63
C VAL A 373 0.70 -5.18 33.42
N ASP A 374 0.23 -4.41 34.40
CA ASP A 374 -1.01 -3.65 34.31
C ASP A 374 -0.91 -2.53 33.25
N GLU A 375 0.22 -1.83 33.18
CA GLU A 375 0.50 -0.85 32.13
C GLU A 375 0.43 -1.49 30.74
N TRP A 376 1.10 -2.64 30.55
CA TRP A 376 1.09 -3.35 29.28
C TRP A 376 -0.32 -3.77 28.87
N ARG A 377 -1.08 -4.36 29.80
CA ARG A 377 -2.47 -4.79 29.54
C ARG A 377 -3.39 -3.62 29.20
N SER A 378 -3.25 -2.50 29.91
CA SER A 378 -4.01 -1.27 29.65
C SER A 378 -3.73 -0.73 28.25
N ARG A 379 -2.45 -0.62 27.88
CA ARG A 379 -2.05 -0.16 26.53
C ARG A 379 -2.45 -1.13 25.43
N ALA A 380 -2.38 -2.44 25.67
CA ALA A 380 -2.84 -3.45 24.72
C ALA A 380 -4.36 -3.37 24.48
N LEU A 381 -5.14 -3.12 25.53
CA LEU A 381 -6.58 -2.90 25.41
C LEU A 381 -6.89 -1.63 24.60
N HIS A 382 -6.18 -0.54 24.85
CA HIS A 382 -6.34 0.69 24.08
C HIS A 382 -5.95 0.49 22.61
N PHE A 383 -4.81 -0.17 22.34
CA PHE A 383 -4.39 -0.51 20.98
C PHE A 383 -5.43 -1.37 20.24
N LYS A 384 -6.05 -2.32 20.93
CA LYS A 384 -7.15 -3.13 20.38
C LYS A 384 -8.35 -2.27 19.97
N GLN A 385 -8.77 -1.34 20.81
CA GLN A 385 -9.87 -0.41 20.51
C GLN A 385 -9.55 0.47 19.30
N GLU A 386 -8.31 0.93 19.19
CA GLU A 386 -7.87 1.70 18.02
C GLU A 386 -7.85 0.88 16.73
N CYS A 387 -7.49 -0.39 16.81
CA CYS A 387 -7.64 -1.33 15.69
C CYS A 387 -9.12 -1.51 15.31
N ASP A 388 -10.02 -1.60 16.28
CA ASP A 388 -11.47 -1.74 16.03
C ASP A 388 -12.05 -0.50 15.33
N ASN A 389 -11.59 0.70 15.68
CA ASN A 389 -11.97 1.93 14.98
C ASN A 389 -11.61 1.90 13.48
N LEU A 390 -10.47 1.29 13.12
CA LEU A 390 -10.06 1.11 11.72
C LEU A 390 -10.95 0.11 10.97
N LEU A 391 -11.45 -0.93 11.64
CA LEU A 391 -12.40 -1.88 11.05
C LEU A 391 -13.75 -1.22 10.79
N HIS A 392 -14.20 -0.36 11.70
CA HIS A 392 -15.39 0.45 11.51
C HIS A 392 -15.23 1.46 10.37
N LEU A 393 -14.07 2.13 10.27
CA LEU A 393 -13.73 3.00 9.14
C LEU A 393 -13.91 2.28 7.80
N HIS A 394 -13.30 1.11 7.64
CA HIS A 394 -13.45 0.30 6.42
C HIS A 394 -14.92 -0.03 6.13
N SER A 395 -15.68 -0.45 7.14
CA SER A 395 -17.10 -0.80 6.99
C SER A 395 -17.95 0.39 6.55
N ARG A 396 -17.63 1.60 7.04
CA ARG A 396 -18.28 2.85 6.64
C ARG A 396 -17.89 3.30 5.24
N ILE A 397 -16.62 3.17 4.86
CA ILE A 397 -16.15 3.50 3.51
C ILE A 397 -16.83 2.61 2.47
N ILE A 398 -16.98 1.30 2.71
CA ILE A 398 -17.68 0.39 1.78
C ILE A 398 -19.15 0.76 1.59
N LYS A 399 -19.78 1.31 2.63
CA LYS A 399 -21.17 1.76 2.62
C LYS A 399 -21.34 3.18 2.07
N SER A 400 -20.26 3.87 1.74
CA SER A 400 -20.30 5.20 1.14
C SER A 400 -21.16 5.21 -0.13
N THR A 401 -21.98 6.25 -0.26
CA THR A 401 -22.80 6.53 -1.45
C THR A 401 -21.92 6.91 -2.64
N ASN A 402 -20.83 7.65 -2.42
CA ASN A 402 -19.85 7.97 -3.44
C ASN A 402 -19.01 6.74 -3.85
N ARG A 403 -19.48 6.04 -4.88
CA ARG A 403 -18.82 4.85 -5.43
C ARG A 403 -17.49 5.12 -6.13
N ALA A 404 -17.32 6.28 -6.76
CA ALA A 404 -16.08 6.63 -7.44
C ALA A 404 -14.92 6.69 -6.44
N PHE A 405 -15.14 7.38 -5.32
CA PHE A 405 -14.18 7.43 -4.23
C PHE A 405 -13.90 6.04 -3.62
N LEU A 406 -14.96 5.26 -3.40
CA LEU A 406 -14.81 3.90 -2.87
C LEU A 406 -13.88 3.10 -3.78
N TYR A 407 -14.09 3.11 -5.09
CA TYR A 407 -13.27 2.32 -6.01
C TYR A 407 -11.83 2.79 -6.07
N ASP A 408 -11.60 4.10 -6.05
CA ASP A 408 -10.25 4.68 -6.01
C ASP A 408 -9.49 4.29 -4.73
N LEU A 409 -10.15 4.32 -3.56
CA LEU A 409 -9.46 4.08 -2.28
C LEU A 409 -9.57 2.64 -1.75
N TYR A 410 -10.44 1.80 -2.30
CA TYR A 410 -10.72 0.47 -1.79
C TYR A 410 -9.46 -0.40 -1.63
N PRO A 411 -8.53 -0.50 -2.60
CA PRO A 411 -7.33 -1.31 -2.47
C PRO A 411 -6.49 -0.94 -1.24
N TYR A 412 -6.35 0.36 -0.97
CA TYR A 412 -5.57 0.89 0.15
C TYR A 412 -6.26 0.63 1.50
N VAL A 413 -7.55 0.95 1.59
CA VAL A 413 -8.35 0.77 2.82
C VAL A 413 -8.46 -0.71 3.19
N TRP A 414 -8.64 -1.58 2.19
CA TRP A 414 -8.63 -3.04 2.36
C TRP A 414 -7.28 -3.54 2.88
N ASP A 415 -6.18 -3.07 2.29
CA ASP A 415 -4.83 -3.48 2.69
C ASP A 415 -4.54 -3.10 4.16
N VAL A 416 -4.84 -1.84 4.54
CA VAL A 416 -4.65 -1.36 5.90
C VAL A 416 -5.54 -2.10 6.88
N ARG A 417 -6.82 -2.36 6.56
CA ARG A 417 -7.70 -3.20 7.40
C ARG A 417 -7.03 -4.53 7.72
N ASN A 418 -6.54 -5.23 6.70
CA ASN A 418 -5.96 -6.56 6.90
C ASN A 418 -4.63 -6.50 7.66
N THR A 419 -3.79 -5.50 7.42
CA THR A 419 -2.57 -5.26 8.22
C THR A 419 -2.91 -5.01 9.69
N THR A 420 -3.94 -4.21 9.96
CA THR A 420 -4.39 -3.89 11.30
C THR A 420 -4.98 -5.11 12.01
N LEU A 421 -5.74 -5.97 11.31
CA LEU A 421 -6.23 -7.23 11.87
C LEU A 421 -5.09 -8.13 12.31
N LEU A 422 -4.05 -8.28 11.48
CA LEU A 422 -2.85 -9.04 11.82
C LEU A 422 -2.12 -8.44 13.02
N ALA A 423 -1.92 -7.11 13.04
CA ALA A 423 -1.28 -6.43 14.17
C ALA A 423 -2.07 -6.60 15.48
N LYS A 424 -3.41 -6.52 15.42
CA LYS A 424 -4.31 -6.76 16.55
C LYS A 424 -4.18 -8.20 17.05
N ALA A 425 -4.27 -9.19 16.15
CA ALA A 425 -4.13 -10.60 16.50
C ALA A 425 -2.76 -10.89 17.15
N PHE A 426 -1.68 -10.31 16.60
CA PHE A 426 -0.34 -10.45 17.15
C PHE A 426 -0.21 -9.89 18.58
N VAL A 427 -0.76 -8.70 18.86
CA VAL A 427 -0.75 -8.13 20.21
C VAL A 427 -1.55 -8.99 21.19
N LEU A 428 -2.72 -9.50 20.79
CA LEU A 428 -3.52 -10.41 21.62
C LEU A 428 -2.76 -11.70 21.94
N TRP A 429 -2.05 -12.25 20.95
CA TRP A 429 -1.19 -13.40 21.15
C TRP A 429 -0.07 -13.14 22.14
N LEU A 430 0.62 -11.99 22.04
CA LEU A 430 1.63 -11.60 23.02
C LEU A 430 1.05 -11.59 24.44
N GLY A 431 -0.18 -11.09 24.59
CA GLY A 431 -0.95 -11.03 25.84
C GLY A 431 -1.24 -12.37 26.53
N CYS A 432 -1.28 -13.45 25.76
CA CYS A 432 -1.76 -14.77 26.21
C CYS A 432 -0.65 -15.81 26.37
N ARG A 433 0.62 -15.40 26.47
CA ARG A 433 1.77 -16.30 26.54
C ARG A 433 1.78 -17.20 27.78
N THR A 434 1.06 -18.32 27.79
CA THR A 434 1.22 -19.40 28.77
C THR A 434 2.39 -20.33 28.42
N ILE A 435 2.96 -21.10 29.37
CA ILE A 435 4.04 -22.09 29.09
C ILE A 435 3.65 -23.07 27.96
N ALA A 436 2.35 -23.23 27.70
CA ALA A 436 1.78 -24.04 26.62
C ALA A 436 1.38 -23.27 25.34
N SER A 437 1.61 -21.95 25.23
CA SER A 437 1.31 -21.21 24.00
C SER A 437 2.48 -21.28 23.03
N VAL A 438 2.75 -22.48 22.52
CA VAL A 438 3.28 -22.61 21.17
C VAL A 438 2.09 -22.44 20.23
N ASP A 439 2.31 -21.76 19.12
CA ASP A 439 1.40 -21.58 17.98
C ASP A 439 0.28 -20.54 18.05
N LEU A 440 0.59 -19.35 17.52
CA LEU A 440 -0.34 -18.63 16.63
C LEU A 440 -0.23 -19.16 15.17
N LEU A 441 0.43 -20.30 14.97
CA LEU A 441 1.33 -20.52 13.83
C LEU A 441 1.25 -21.98 13.31
N GLY A 442 0.09 -22.62 13.50
CA GLY A 442 -0.27 -23.93 12.93
C GLY A 442 -1.55 -23.92 12.07
N VAL A 443 -2.10 -22.75 11.75
CA VAL A 443 -3.27 -22.63 10.84
C VAL A 443 -2.74 -22.57 9.40
N GLU A 444 -3.41 -23.23 8.44
CA GLU A 444 -3.25 -22.91 7.02
C GLU A 444 -3.43 -21.39 6.85
N VAL A 445 -2.31 -20.69 6.74
CA VAL A 445 -2.32 -19.24 6.69
C VAL A 445 -2.59 -18.86 5.25
N GLU A 446 -3.80 -18.38 5.07
CA GLU A 446 -4.31 -17.84 3.82
C GLU A 446 -3.31 -16.89 3.15
N PRO A 447 -3.24 -16.84 1.80
CA PRO A 447 -2.18 -16.13 1.07
C PRO A 447 -2.02 -14.64 1.45
N TRP A 448 -3.05 -13.99 1.97
CA TRP A 448 -2.98 -12.59 2.45
C TRP A 448 -2.11 -12.39 3.70
N VAL A 449 -1.71 -13.46 4.39
CA VAL A 449 -0.71 -13.42 5.46
C VAL A 449 0.68 -13.15 4.89
N PHE A 450 0.97 -13.64 3.68
CA PHE A 450 2.23 -13.40 2.96
C PHE A 450 2.08 -12.19 2.05
N LYS A 451 2.21 -10.98 2.62
CA LYS A 451 2.08 -9.75 1.84
C LYS A 451 3.27 -9.51 0.91
N GLY A 452 2.96 -9.21 -0.35
CA GLY A 452 3.90 -8.73 -1.36
C GLY A 452 4.50 -9.79 -2.29
N GLY A 453 4.19 -11.07 -2.08
CA GLY A 453 4.71 -12.17 -2.90
C GLY A 453 6.24 -12.10 -3.06
N ILE A 454 6.75 -12.47 -4.24
CA ILE A 454 8.19 -12.44 -4.54
C ILE A 454 8.83 -11.05 -4.35
N SER A 455 8.09 -9.97 -4.59
CA SER A 455 8.57 -8.60 -4.36
C SER A 455 8.80 -8.32 -2.88
N GLY A 456 7.87 -8.75 -2.02
CA GLY A 456 8.01 -8.64 -0.56
C GLY A 456 9.16 -9.50 -0.01
N GLU A 457 9.39 -10.68 -0.58
CA GLU A 457 10.51 -11.55 -0.22
C GLU A 457 11.87 -10.92 -0.59
N PHE A 458 12.01 -10.36 -1.80
CA PHE A 458 13.23 -9.65 -2.19
C PHE A 458 13.49 -8.41 -1.33
N GLN A 459 12.46 -7.61 -1.02
CA GLN A 459 12.59 -6.44 -0.15
C GLN A 459 13.10 -6.81 1.25
N THR A 460 12.57 -7.90 1.81
CA THR A 460 12.96 -8.39 3.14
C THR A 460 14.44 -8.82 3.17
N ASN A 461 14.92 -9.46 2.10
CA ASN A 461 16.29 -9.93 1.99
C ASN A 461 17.32 -8.80 1.78
N HIS A 462 16.94 -7.69 1.11
CA HIS A 462 17.85 -6.57 0.81
C HIS A 462 17.97 -5.52 1.94
N ILE A 463 17.00 -5.38 2.84
CA ILE A 463 16.89 -4.27 3.82
C ILE A 463 17.37 -4.66 5.24
N SER A 464 18.12 -5.75 5.38
CA SER A 464 18.62 -6.27 6.67
C SER A 464 19.60 -5.36 7.44
N ASN A 465 19.92 -4.14 6.95
CA ASN A 465 20.79 -3.15 7.61
C ASN A 465 20.12 -1.79 7.93
N GLY A 466 18.79 -1.66 7.85
CA GLY A 466 18.09 -0.40 8.12
C GLY A 466 16.90 -0.56 9.07
N SER A 467 16.99 0.08 10.23
CA SER A 467 15.95 0.10 11.27
C SER A 467 14.67 0.83 10.82
N LEU A 468 13.76 0.18 10.08
CA LEU A 468 12.35 0.59 9.97
C LEU A 468 11.48 -0.41 9.17
N PHE A 469 11.61 -1.73 9.39
CA PHE A 469 10.56 -2.68 9.03
C PHE A 469 10.44 -3.76 10.10
N ILE A 470 9.20 -4.20 10.36
CA ILE A 470 8.89 -5.28 11.30
C ILE A 470 9.69 -6.52 10.85
N PRO A 471 10.65 -7.05 11.64
CA PRO A 471 11.55 -8.07 11.14
C PRO A 471 10.82 -9.42 11.04
N PHE A 472 10.97 -10.06 9.88
CA PHE A 472 10.56 -11.41 9.45
C PHE A 472 11.28 -12.65 10.07
N PRO A 473 12.24 -12.58 11.03
CA PRO A 473 12.88 -13.79 11.57
C PRO A 473 11.92 -14.77 12.27
N LEU A 474 10.71 -14.32 12.67
CA LEU A 474 9.74 -15.20 13.33
C LEU A 474 9.06 -16.21 12.40
N ILE A 475 9.02 -15.98 11.08
CA ILE A 475 8.21 -16.81 10.16
C ILE A 475 8.92 -18.11 9.75
N CYS A 476 10.25 -18.16 9.81
CA CYS A 476 11.00 -19.39 9.52
C CYS A 476 10.76 -20.49 10.58
N ASP A 477 10.82 -20.14 11.87
CA ASP A 477 10.63 -21.10 12.97
C ASP A 477 9.19 -21.67 12.99
N VAL A 478 8.25 -20.85 12.55
CA VAL A 478 6.82 -21.13 12.40
C VAL A 478 6.51 -22.10 11.27
N LEU A 479 7.06 -21.80 10.08
CA LEU A 479 6.87 -22.65 8.92
C LEU A 479 7.54 -24.01 9.14
N LEU A 480 8.64 -24.06 9.89
CA LEU A 480 9.30 -25.31 10.20
C LEU A 480 8.41 -26.25 11.04
N LEU A 481 7.65 -25.71 12.00
CA LEU A 481 6.77 -26.49 12.88
C LEU A 481 5.51 -27.00 12.17
N SER A 482 4.88 -26.20 11.31
CA SER A 482 3.75 -26.66 10.49
C SER A 482 4.15 -27.72 9.46
N HIS A 483 5.32 -27.58 8.83
CA HIS A 483 5.85 -28.61 7.92
C HIS A 483 6.34 -29.87 8.64
N SER A 484 6.61 -29.82 9.95
CA SER A 484 7.00 -31.00 10.73
C SER A 484 5.81 -31.77 11.32
N THR A 485 4.67 -31.11 11.56
CA THR A 485 3.50 -31.69 12.25
C THR A 485 2.40 -32.15 11.27
N VAL A 486 1.77 -31.21 10.55
CA VAL A 486 0.61 -31.49 9.67
C VAL A 486 0.97 -31.51 8.19
N GLY A 487 2.05 -30.83 7.80
CA GLY A 487 2.52 -30.76 6.41
C GLY A 487 2.65 -32.11 5.68
N PRO A 488 3.27 -33.16 6.24
CA PRO A 488 3.38 -34.45 5.55
C PRO A 488 2.02 -35.13 5.36
N LEU A 489 1.09 -34.96 6.30
CA LEU A 489 -0.28 -35.51 6.21
C LEU A 489 -1.05 -34.87 5.06
N LEU A 490 -0.99 -33.54 4.96
CA LEU A 490 -1.64 -32.77 3.90
C LEU A 490 -1.05 -33.07 2.52
N HIS A 491 0.27 -33.27 2.44
CA HIS A 491 0.95 -33.48 1.17
C HIS A 491 0.84 -34.92 0.66
N LEU A 492 0.97 -35.91 1.55
CA LEU A 492 1.04 -37.33 1.18
C LEU A 492 -0.26 -38.09 1.40
N SER A 493 -1.22 -37.51 2.11
CA SER A 493 -2.54 -38.08 2.36
C SER A 493 -3.67 -37.04 2.28
N PRO A 494 -3.73 -36.21 1.21
CA PRO A 494 -4.77 -35.19 1.06
C PRO A 494 -6.18 -35.78 1.01
N GLU A 495 -6.33 -37.02 0.51
CA GLU A 495 -7.61 -37.72 0.44
C GLU A 495 -8.24 -38.07 1.81
N TYR A 496 -7.46 -37.96 2.89
CA TYR A 496 -7.90 -38.14 4.26
C TYR A 496 -7.75 -36.85 5.07
N SER A 497 -7.75 -35.70 4.41
CA SER A 497 -7.64 -34.39 5.03
C SER A 497 -8.96 -33.62 4.87
N PHE A 498 -9.63 -33.35 6.00
CA PHE A 498 -10.89 -32.62 6.07
C PHE A 498 -10.70 -31.36 6.89
N ILE A 499 -11.33 -30.28 6.46
CA ILE A 499 -11.32 -28.99 7.15
C ILE A 499 -12.74 -28.63 7.61
N LEU A 500 -12.80 -27.85 8.68
CA LEU A 500 -14.02 -27.24 9.20
C LEU A 500 -13.84 -25.72 9.15
N GLU A 501 -14.82 -25.03 8.57
CA GLU A 501 -14.80 -23.58 8.35
C GLU A 501 -16.08 -22.93 8.90
N ASP A 502 -15.96 -21.77 9.54
CA ASP A 502 -17.07 -20.90 9.95
C ASP A 502 -16.98 -19.53 9.24
N ASP A 503 -17.91 -18.61 9.50
CA ASP A 503 -17.93 -17.27 8.87
C ASP A 503 -16.68 -16.40 9.16
N ARG A 504 -15.78 -16.85 10.04
CA ARG A 504 -14.50 -16.22 10.39
C ARG A 504 -13.29 -16.96 9.81
N GLY A 505 -13.51 -18.10 9.13
CA GLY A 505 -12.50 -18.92 8.48
C GLY A 505 -12.34 -20.32 9.09
N LEU A 506 -11.17 -20.94 8.87
CA LEU A 506 -10.85 -22.28 9.35
C LEU A 506 -10.95 -22.37 10.88
N CYS A 507 -11.77 -23.30 11.37
CA CYS A 507 -12.03 -23.50 12.80
C CYS A 507 -11.83 -24.95 13.28
N GLY A 508 -11.40 -25.87 12.42
CA GLY A 508 -10.96 -27.21 12.79
C GLY A 508 -10.49 -28.05 11.62
N TYR A 509 -9.89 -29.21 11.88
CA TYR A 509 -9.48 -30.18 10.87
C TYR A 509 -9.58 -31.63 11.38
N ALA A 510 -9.63 -32.57 10.43
CA ALA A 510 -9.42 -33.98 10.66
C ALA A 510 -8.50 -34.54 9.57
N LEU A 511 -7.31 -34.98 9.96
CA LEU A 511 -6.28 -35.54 9.09
C LEU A 511 -6.11 -37.02 9.39
N GLY A 512 -5.86 -37.84 8.37
CA GLY A 512 -5.58 -39.25 8.58
C GLY A 512 -4.59 -39.83 7.58
N VAL A 513 -4.14 -41.03 7.92
CA VAL A 513 -3.22 -41.84 7.13
C VAL A 513 -3.82 -43.23 7.00
N MET A 514 -3.87 -43.75 5.77
CA MET A 514 -4.39 -45.10 5.51
C MET A 514 -3.48 -46.19 6.07
N ASP A 515 -2.20 -46.16 5.69
CA ASP A 515 -1.20 -47.15 6.11
C ASP A 515 0.05 -46.42 6.60
N VAL A 516 0.24 -46.43 7.92
CA VAL A 516 1.34 -45.69 8.57
C VAL A 516 2.71 -46.16 8.07
N LYS A 517 2.88 -47.45 7.76
CA LYS A 517 4.16 -47.99 7.25
C LYS A 517 4.54 -47.39 5.91
N SER A 518 3.60 -47.33 4.98
CA SER A 518 3.79 -46.76 3.65
C SER A 518 3.96 -45.25 3.71
N PHE A 519 3.21 -44.58 4.58
CA PHE A 519 3.32 -43.14 4.81
C PHE A 519 4.70 -42.74 5.32
N ILE A 520 5.23 -43.42 6.35
CA ILE A 520 6.58 -43.17 6.88
C ILE A 520 7.63 -43.34 5.77
N LYS A 521 7.52 -44.41 4.97
CA LYS A 521 8.43 -44.66 3.84
C LYS A 521 8.38 -43.53 2.79
N ASN A 522 7.18 -43.00 2.50
CA ASN A 522 7.00 -41.91 1.55
C ASN A 522 7.55 -40.58 2.11
N CYS A 523 7.35 -40.31 3.40
CA CYS A 523 7.96 -39.17 4.08
C CYS A 523 9.50 -39.19 3.95
N GLU A 524 10.12 -40.35 4.17
CA GLU A 524 11.56 -40.56 4.01
C GLU A 524 12.07 -40.33 2.59
N ALA A 525 11.30 -40.76 1.60
CA ALA A 525 11.71 -40.72 0.20
C ALA A 525 11.52 -39.33 -0.44
N THR A 526 10.46 -38.60 -0.10
CA THR A 526 10.04 -37.39 -0.86
C THR A 526 9.89 -36.14 0.00
N TRP A 527 9.23 -36.23 1.16
CA TRP A 527 8.94 -35.07 1.99
C TRP A 527 10.19 -34.52 2.68
N PHE A 528 10.96 -35.37 3.35
CA PHE A 528 12.12 -34.92 4.11
C PHE A 528 13.28 -34.37 3.27
N PRO A 529 13.59 -34.92 2.08
CA PRO A 529 14.56 -34.29 1.17
C PRO A 529 14.14 -32.88 0.75
N ALA A 530 12.86 -32.69 0.38
CA ALA A 530 12.34 -31.38 -0.01
C ALA A 530 12.38 -30.35 1.13
N MET A 531 12.07 -30.77 2.36
CA MET A 531 12.16 -29.89 3.53
C MET A 531 13.60 -29.52 3.89
N ARG A 532 14.56 -30.43 3.69
CA ARG A 532 15.99 -30.14 3.89
C ARG A 532 16.54 -29.12 2.90
N GLU A 533 16.06 -29.15 1.65
CA GLU A 533 16.39 -28.14 0.64
C GLU A 533 15.74 -26.79 0.95
N LYS A 534 14.49 -26.80 1.42
CA LYS A 534 13.73 -25.60 1.80
C LYS A 534 14.29 -24.90 3.05
N TYR A 535 14.91 -25.64 3.98
CA TYR A 535 15.43 -25.10 5.26
C TYR A 535 16.92 -25.44 5.50
N PRO A 536 17.86 -24.84 4.73
CA PRO A 536 19.28 -25.23 4.77
C PRO A 536 20.08 -24.66 5.96
N GLN A 537 19.56 -23.65 6.67
CA GLN A 537 20.25 -22.92 7.75
C GLN A 537 19.75 -23.28 9.17
N ALA A 538 18.78 -24.18 9.31
CA ALA A 538 18.28 -24.59 10.62
C ALA A 538 19.34 -25.43 11.36
N SER A 539 19.55 -25.13 12.65
CA SER A 539 20.49 -25.87 13.49
C SER A 539 20.20 -27.36 13.44
N TYR A 540 21.20 -28.18 13.11
CA TYR A 540 21.08 -29.64 13.00
C TYR A 540 20.42 -30.27 14.25
N THR A 541 20.51 -29.64 15.41
CA THR A 541 19.90 -30.09 16.68
C THR A 541 18.40 -29.77 16.80
N GLU A 542 17.91 -28.70 16.18
CA GLU A 542 16.48 -28.34 16.18
C GLU A 542 15.71 -29.18 15.17
N LEU A 543 16.28 -29.40 13.98
CA LEU A 543 15.77 -30.38 13.01
C LEU A 543 15.70 -31.80 13.60
N PHE A 544 16.68 -32.19 14.43
CA PHE A 544 16.75 -33.53 15.05
C PHE A 544 15.67 -33.77 16.13
N HIS A 545 15.17 -32.72 16.78
CA HIS A 545 14.02 -32.81 17.70
C HIS A 545 12.68 -32.65 16.99
N LEU A 546 12.61 -31.81 15.96
CA LEU A 546 11.37 -31.53 15.21
C LEU A 546 10.94 -32.67 14.28
N PHE A 547 11.89 -33.49 13.84
CA PHE A 547 11.59 -34.72 13.10
C PHE A 547 11.31 -35.92 14.00
N GLN A 548 10.95 -35.81 15.29
CA GLN A 548 10.72 -36.97 16.19
C GLN A 548 9.61 -37.94 15.75
N LEU A 549 8.80 -37.62 14.74
CA LEU A 549 8.05 -38.62 13.97
C LEU A 549 8.96 -39.68 13.30
N GLN A 550 10.26 -39.40 13.14
CA GLN A 550 11.31 -40.24 12.53
C GLN A 550 11.64 -41.52 13.31
N LYS A 551 11.19 -41.67 14.57
CA LYS A 551 11.58 -42.83 15.39
C LYS A 551 10.45 -43.51 16.15
N ALA A 552 9.21 -43.07 16.01
CA ALA A 552 8.06 -43.82 16.51
C ALA A 552 7.92 -45.11 15.69
N THR A 553 8.62 -46.15 16.13
CA THR A 553 8.46 -47.49 15.58
C THR A 553 7.22 -48.05 16.26
N TYR A 554 6.05 -47.81 15.67
CA TYR A 554 4.83 -48.42 16.15
C TYR A 554 5.00 -49.95 16.16
N PRO A 555 4.64 -50.64 17.26
CA PRO A 555 4.72 -52.08 17.31
C PRO A 555 3.96 -52.70 16.15
N ASP A 556 4.54 -53.71 15.49
CA ASP A 556 3.84 -54.43 14.42
C ASP A 556 2.51 -55.02 14.88
N SER A 557 2.40 -55.35 16.18
CA SER A 557 1.15 -55.79 16.82
C SER A 557 0.07 -54.71 16.85
N LEU A 558 0.43 -53.43 17.02
CA LEU A 558 -0.51 -52.30 16.94
C LEU A 558 -0.96 -52.13 15.50
N LEU A 559 -0.01 -51.99 14.57
CA LEU A 559 -0.30 -51.71 13.16
C LEU A 559 -1.01 -52.86 12.44
N TYR A 560 -0.89 -54.09 12.95
CA TYR A 560 -1.65 -55.24 12.44
C TYR A 560 -3.16 -55.07 12.63
N HIS A 561 -3.59 -54.47 13.75
CA HIS A 561 -5.01 -54.24 14.07
C HIS A 561 -5.48 -52.82 13.74
N PHE A 562 -4.57 -51.84 13.81
CA PHE A 562 -4.86 -50.42 13.61
C PHE A 562 -3.82 -49.82 12.64
N PRO A 563 -3.91 -50.11 11.34
CA PRO A 563 -2.93 -49.65 10.36
C PRO A 563 -2.98 -48.13 10.09
N SER A 564 -4.08 -47.46 10.46
CA SER A 564 -4.34 -46.06 10.14
C SER A 564 -4.16 -45.13 11.34
N LEU A 565 -3.57 -43.96 11.11
CA LEU A 565 -3.43 -42.90 12.12
C LEU A 565 -4.46 -41.79 11.85
N VAL A 566 -5.07 -41.23 12.90
CA VAL A 566 -5.98 -40.09 12.80
C VAL A 566 -5.60 -38.97 13.77
N HIS A 567 -5.79 -37.73 13.33
CA HIS A 567 -5.58 -36.52 14.12
C HIS A 567 -6.75 -35.55 13.86
N VAL A 568 -7.45 -35.14 14.92
CA VAL A 568 -8.64 -34.28 14.83
C VAL A 568 -8.52 -33.18 15.85
N GLU A 569 -8.59 -31.94 15.38
CA GLU A 569 -8.45 -30.75 16.22
C GLU A 569 -9.51 -29.72 15.84
N VAL A 570 -10.15 -29.11 16.83
CA VAL A 570 -11.18 -28.07 16.62
C VAL A 570 -10.93 -26.92 17.59
N LEU A 571 -11.09 -25.68 17.11
CA LEU A 571 -10.88 -24.50 17.95
C LEU A 571 -11.86 -24.48 19.13
N PRO A 572 -11.44 -24.01 20.33
CA PRO A 572 -12.30 -23.90 21.50
C PRO A 572 -13.56 -23.05 21.30
N ASP A 573 -13.53 -22.15 20.30
CA ASP A 573 -14.63 -21.26 19.94
C ASP A 573 -15.79 -21.98 19.22
N VAL A 574 -15.59 -23.23 18.78
CA VAL A 574 -16.66 -24.07 18.22
C VAL A 574 -17.43 -24.72 19.37
N LEU A 575 -18.51 -24.05 19.79
CA LEU A 575 -19.31 -24.47 20.95
C LEU A 575 -20.13 -25.75 20.70
N ASP A 576 -20.40 -26.09 19.43
CA ASP A 576 -21.19 -27.26 19.07
C ASP A 576 -20.31 -28.51 18.85
N SER A 577 -20.22 -29.36 19.89
CA SER A 577 -19.50 -30.64 19.85
C SER A 577 -20.00 -31.63 18.78
N SER A 578 -21.20 -31.43 18.22
CA SER A 578 -21.72 -32.28 17.14
C SER A 578 -20.97 -32.08 15.83
N VAL A 579 -20.41 -30.90 15.61
CA VAL A 579 -19.66 -30.54 14.41
C VAL A 579 -18.30 -31.24 14.38
N ALA A 580 -17.56 -31.19 15.49
CA ALA A 580 -16.32 -31.95 15.67
C ALA A 580 -16.53 -33.47 15.49
N ARG A 581 -17.65 -33.98 16.01
CA ARG A 581 -18.04 -35.39 15.85
C ARG A 581 -18.33 -35.72 14.39
N CYS A 582 -19.01 -34.85 13.66
CA CYS A 582 -19.29 -35.02 12.25
C CYS A 582 -17.99 -35.06 11.44
N LEU A 583 -17.07 -34.13 11.70
CA LEU A 583 -15.77 -34.05 11.05
C LEU A 583 -14.94 -35.32 11.27
N ALA A 584 -14.81 -35.77 12.53
CA ALA A 584 -14.15 -37.03 12.85
C ALA A 584 -14.83 -38.23 12.17
N THR A 585 -16.17 -38.26 12.14
CA THR A 585 -16.92 -39.35 11.50
C THR A 585 -16.67 -39.41 10.00
N CYS A 586 -16.57 -38.27 9.32
CA CYS A 586 -16.21 -38.21 7.90
C CYS A 586 -14.85 -38.85 7.64
N LEU A 587 -13.84 -38.51 8.44
CA LEU A 587 -12.51 -39.11 8.33
C LEU A 587 -12.53 -40.64 8.57
N LEU A 588 -13.20 -41.09 9.64
CA LEU A 588 -13.28 -42.52 9.97
C LEU A 588 -14.00 -43.32 8.88
N LEU A 589 -15.06 -42.77 8.29
CA LEU A 589 -15.77 -43.39 7.16
C LEU A 589 -14.89 -43.44 5.91
N ALA A 590 -14.14 -42.37 5.61
CA ALA A 590 -13.22 -42.34 4.48
C ALA A 590 -12.15 -43.43 4.61
N LEU A 591 -11.54 -43.58 5.80
CA LEU A 591 -10.56 -44.62 6.07
C LEU A 591 -11.18 -46.03 5.97
N LYS A 592 -12.39 -46.22 6.50
CA LYS A 592 -13.10 -47.51 6.44
C LYS A 592 -13.40 -47.94 5.01
N VAL A 593 -13.97 -47.03 4.21
CA VAL A 593 -14.37 -47.31 2.82
C VAL A 593 -13.16 -47.65 1.96
N ASN A 594 -12.01 -47.03 2.25
CA ASN A 594 -10.75 -47.28 1.54
C ASN A 594 -9.94 -48.44 2.14
N GLY A 595 -10.53 -49.24 3.04
CA GLY A 595 -10.03 -50.56 3.43
C GLY A 595 -9.28 -50.64 4.76
N SER A 596 -9.27 -49.58 5.57
CA SER A 596 -8.70 -49.63 6.91
C SER A 596 -9.55 -50.50 7.84
N GLN A 597 -8.90 -51.41 8.55
CA GLN A 597 -9.54 -52.31 9.54
C GLN A 597 -9.62 -51.69 10.94
N GLY A 598 -8.82 -50.65 11.18
CA GLY A 598 -8.75 -49.99 12.47
C GLY A 598 -7.88 -48.74 12.42
N VAL A 599 -8.20 -47.80 13.30
CA VAL A 599 -7.49 -46.53 13.46
C VAL A 599 -6.95 -46.38 14.87
N PHE A 600 -5.88 -45.61 15.02
CA PHE A 600 -5.40 -45.16 16.31
C PHE A 600 -5.06 -43.66 16.30
N CYS A 601 -4.95 -43.08 17.48
CA CYS A 601 -4.48 -41.72 17.71
C CYS A 601 -3.64 -41.67 18.99
N GLU A 602 -2.78 -40.66 19.08
CA GLU A 602 -1.91 -40.40 20.23
C GLU A 602 -2.36 -39.13 20.93
N MET A 603 -2.32 -39.13 22.26
CA MET A 603 -2.64 -37.94 23.05
C MET A 603 -1.95 -37.95 24.41
N LEU A 604 -1.75 -36.75 24.96
CA LEU A 604 -1.20 -36.58 26.30
C LEU A 604 -2.22 -37.00 27.38
N PRO A 605 -1.80 -37.68 28.47
CA PRO A 605 -2.69 -38.07 29.58
C PRO A 605 -3.40 -36.90 30.25
N THR A 606 -2.79 -35.71 30.16
CA THR A 606 -3.31 -34.46 30.72
C THR A 606 -4.45 -33.87 29.90
N ASP A 607 -4.66 -34.31 28.66
CA ASP A 607 -5.70 -33.84 27.77
C ASP A 607 -7.02 -34.62 27.97
N GLN A 608 -7.67 -34.33 29.10
CA GLN A 608 -8.93 -34.95 29.50
C GLN A 608 -10.05 -34.70 28.46
N LEU A 609 -10.01 -33.58 27.74
CA LEU A 609 -11.05 -33.20 26.77
C LEU A 609 -10.97 -34.06 25.51
N HIS A 610 -9.78 -34.24 24.93
CA HIS A 610 -9.60 -35.13 23.78
C HIS A 610 -9.82 -36.61 24.15
N LEU A 611 -9.38 -37.02 25.35
CA LEU A 611 -9.63 -38.38 25.84
C LEU A 611 -11.14 -38.67 25.91
N GLU A 612 -11.93 -37.76 26.50
CA GLU A 612 -13.39 -37.89 26.53
C GLU A 612 -14.02 -37.88 25.14
N PHE A 613 -13.52 -37.03 24.24
CA PHE A 613 -14.03 -36.92 22.86
C PHE A 613 -13.83 -38.22 22.08
N PHE A 614 -12.61 -38.77 22.05
CA PHE A 614 -12.30 -40.01 21.35
C PHE A 614 -12.95 -41.24 22.01
N THR A 615 -13.07 -41.25 23.34
CA THR A 615 -13.81 -42.31 24.06
C THR A 615 -15.30 -42.30 23.68
N LYS A 616 -15.93 -41.12 23.58
CA LYS A 616 -17.32 -40.97 23.08
C LYS A 616 -17.47 -41.37 21.61
N LEU A 617 -16.39 -41.27 20.84
CA LEU A 617 -16.29 -41.82 19.48
C LEU A 617 -15.99 -43.33 19.46
N GLY A 618 -15.91 -44.01 20.60
CA GLY A 618 -15.70 -45.47 20.67
C GLY A 618 -14.26 -45.92 20.52
N PHE A 619 -13.29 -45.03 20.74
CA PHE A 619 -11.89 -45.42 20.88
C PHE A 619 -11.63 -45.96 22.29
N LEU A 620 -10.74 -46.93 22.38
CA LEU A 620 -10.34 -47.60 23.62
C LEU A 620 -8.82 -47.45 23.80
N GLU A 621 -8.38 -47.29 25.06
CA GLU A 621 -6.95 -47.28 25.40
C GLU A 621 -6.33 -48.64 25.08
N ILE A 622 -5.28 -48.65 24.26
CA ILE A 622 -4.56 -49.87 23.85
C ILE A 622 -3.37 -50.11 24.76
N PHE A 623 -2.50 -49.11 24.91
CA PHE A 623 -1.37 -49.12 25.84
C PHE A 623 -0.88 -47.70 26.11
N ARG A 624 -0.08 -47.56 27.17
CA ARG A 624 0.71 -46.35 27.45
C ARG A 624 2.12 -46.55 26.95
N SER A 625 2.60 -45.65 26.11
CA SER A 625 3.94 -45.76 25.55
C SER A 625 4.95 -45.17 26.51
N ASP A 626 5.88 -45.98 27.04
CA ASP A 626 7.09 -45.49 27.73
C ASP A 626 8.21 -45.10 26.73
N ALA A 627 7.96 -45.27 25.43
CA ALA A 627 8.93 -44.96 24.41
C ALA A 627 8.88 -43.46 24.06
N VAL A 628 9.87 -42.74 24.61
CA VAL A 628 10.34 -41.41 24.19
C VAL A 628 9.64 -40.21 24.88
N HIS A 629 10.05 -39.95 26.13
CA HIS A 629 9.96 -38.66 26.85
C HIS A 629 8.62 -37.90 26.95
N HIS A 630 7.50 -38.49 26.51
CA HIS A 630 6.14 -38.06 26.86
C HIS A 630 5.30 -39.31 27.16
N GLU A 631 4.53 -39.29 28.25
CA GLU A 631 3.68 -40.41 28.69
C GLU A 631 2.45 -40.56 27.78
N ASP A 632 2.59 -40.63 26.46
CA ASP A 632 1.43 -40.58 25.56
C ASP A 632 0.55 -41.84 25.65
N ILE A 633 -0.77 -41.61 25.63
CA ILE A 633 -1.80 -42.64 25.60
C ILE A 633 -2.14 -42.91 24.15
N VAL A 634 -2.06 -44.18 23.74
CA VAL A 634 -2.52 -44.63 22.43
C VAL A 634 -3.93 -45.15 22.56
N LEU A 635 -4.87 -44.48 21.89
CA LEU A 635 -6.24 -44.96 21.76
C LEU A 635 -6.46 -45.55 20.37
N GLY A 636 -7.25 -46.62 20.25
CA GLY A 636 -7.65 -47.15 18.95
C GLY A 636 -9.07 -47.67 18.89
N ARG A 637 -9.55 -47.76 17.65
CA ARG A 637 -10.92 -48.14 17.30
C ARG A 637 -10.90 -48.99 16.03
N LEU A 638 -11.55 -50.15 16.08
CA LEU A 638 -11.81 -50.95 14.87
C LEU A 638 -12.91 -50.26 14.05
N LEU A 639 -12.74 -50.22 12.72
CA LEU A 639 -13.60 -49.46 11.82
C LEU A 639 -14.81 -50.21 11.28
#